data_AF-A0A3P1WNK1-F1
#
_entry.id   AF-A0A3P1WNK1-F1
#
_cell.length_a   1.000
_cell.length_b   1.000
_cell.length_c   1.000
_cell.angle_alpha   90.00
_cell.angle_beta   90.00
_cell.angle_gamma   90.00
#
_symmetry.space_group_name_H-M   'P 1'
#
loop_
_entity.id
_entity.type
_entity.pdbx_description
1 polymer ?
#
loop_
_entity_poly.entity_id
_entity_poly.type
_entity_poly.pdbx_seq_one_letter_code
_entity_poly.pdbx_strand_id
1 'polypeptide(L)'
;QDDVNETAYNQIKNWSISELREYVLSDETSVDDIAFTRKGLTSEVVAAVAKICSNADLIYGAKKMPVIKKANTTIGIPGTFSARLQPNDTRDDVQSIAAQIYEG
;
A
#
# COMPACT_ATOMS: atom_id res chain seq x y z
N GLN A 1 1.23 20.27 5.40
CA GLN A 1 1.80 18.91 5.27
C GLN A 1 2.06 18.43 6.70
N ASP A 2 0.98 18.26 7.46
CA ASP A 2 1.10 18.32 8.93
C ASP A 2 1.47 16.96 9.52
N ASP A 3 1.42 15.91 8.69
CA ASP A 3 1.71 14.52 9.06
C ASP A 3 3.16 14.08 8.77
N VAL A 4 4.00 14.94 8.17
CA VAL A 4 5.39 14.57 7.85
C VAL A 4 6.24 14.58 9.11
N ASN A 5 6.87 13.45 9.42
CA ASN A 5 7.83 13.35 10.50
C ASN A 5 9.17 13.98 10.08
N GLU A 6 9.55 15.08 10.73
CA GLU A 6 10.78 15.81 10.41
C GLU A 6 12.06 14.98 10.59
N THR A 7 12.12 14.07 11.56
CA THR A 7 13.30 13.21 11.77
C THR A 7 13.50 12.26 10.61
N ALA A 8 12.43 11.60 10.16
CA ALA A 8 12.47 10.72 8.99
C ALA A 8 12.79 11.51 7.71
N TYR A 9 12.14 12.66 7.51
CA TYR A 9 12.41 13.54 6.37
C TYR A 9 13.88 13.97 6.32
N ASN A 10 14.47 14.38 7.45
CA ASN A 10 15.85 14.83 7.49
C ASN A 10 16.88 13.78 7.06
N GLN A 11 16.57 12.49 7.17
CA GLN A 11 17.45 11.40 6.69
C GLN A 11 17.46 11.29 5.16
N ILE A 12 16.36 11.65 4.50
CA ILE A 12 16.15 11.42 3.06
C ILE A 12 16.02 12.70 2.23
N LYS A 13 15.99 13.88 2.85
CA LYS A 13 15.72 15.17 2.18
C LYS A 13 16.67 15.51 1.02
N ASN A 14 17.88 14.94 1.04
CA ASN A 14 18.89 15.16 0.01
C ASN A 14 18.94 14.05 -1.03
N TRP A 15 18.08 13.03 -0.91
CA TRP A 15 18.02 11.94 -1.87
C TRP A 15 17.28 12.38 -3.13
N SER A 16 17.81 11.97 -4.26
CA SER A 16 17.09 11.94 -5.52
C SER A 16 15.96 10.91 -5.48
N ILE A 17 14.98 11.08 -6.38
CA ILE A 17 13.90 10.11 -6.56
C ILE A 17 14.44 8.73 -6.97
N SER A 18 15.55 8.68 -7.71
CA SER A 18 16.20 7.42 -8.09
C SER A 18 16.82 6.71 -6.89
N GLU A 19 17.53 7.43 -6.01
CA GLU A 19 18.10 6.83 -4.79
C GLU A 19 17.02 6.27 -3.88
N LEU A 20 15.89 6.97 -3.76
CA LEU A 20 14.74 6.47 -3.00
C LEU A 20 14.12 5.21 -3.63
N ARG A 21 14.05 5.13 -4.97
CA ARG A 21 13.63 3.89 -5.67
C ARG A 21 14.56 2.73 -5.34
N GLU A 22 15.87 2.91 -5.50
CA GLU A 22 16.86 1.86 -5.22
C GLU A 22 16.80 1.42 -3.76
N TYR A 23 16.66 2.36 -2.83
CA TYR A 23 16.50 2.06 -1.41
C TYR A 23 15.28 1.18 -1.12
N VAL A 24 14.11 1.48 -1.69
CA VAL A 24 12.89 0.68 -1.49
C VAL A 24 13.04 -0.73 -2.08
N LEU A 25 13.73 -0.85 -3.22
CA LEU A 25 13.92 -2.13 -3.92
C LEU A 25 15.06 -2.97 -3.31
N SER A 26 16.04 -2.37 -2.64
CA SER A 26 17.21 -3.07 -2.06
C SER A 26 16.84 -4.19 -1.10
N ASP A 27 17.46 -5.36 -1.25
CA ASP A 27 17.26 -6.52 -0.36
C ASP A 27 17.74 -6.28 1.08
N GLU A 28 18.59 -5.27 1.28
CA GLU A 28 19.10 -4.89 2.60
C GLU A 28 18.09 -4.05 3.39
N THR A 29 17.14 -3.40 2.71
CA THR A 29 16.15 -2.52 3.34
C THR A 29 15.01 -3.34 3.94
N SER A 30 14.86 -3.28 5.26
CA SER A 30 13.83 -4.02 5.99
C SER A 30 12.46 -3.36 5.92
N VAL A 31 11.42 -4.10 6.33
CA VAL A 31 10.05 -3.58 6.44
C VAL A 31 9.97 -2.42 7.44
N ASP A 32 10.72 -2.50 8.54
CA ASP A 32 10.75 -1.47 9.58
C ASP A 32 11.44 -0.20 9.09
N ASP A 33 12.51 -0.34 8.31
CA ASP A 33 13.20 0.78 7.67
C ASP A 33 12.24 1.54 6.75
N ILE A 34 11.52 0.82 5.88
CA ILE A 34 10.52 1.43 4.99
C ILE A 34 9.38 2.07 5.80
N ALA A 35 8.93 1.41 6.88
CA ALA A 35 7.87 1.92 7.74
C ALA A 35 8.27 3.22 8.47
N PHE A 36 9.55 3.40 8.76
CA PHE A 36 10.09 4.65 9.29
C PHE A 36 10.24 5.70 8.18
N THR A 37 10.93 5.39 7.09
CA THR A 37 11.19 6.30 5.97
C THR A 37 9.90 6.89 5.41
N ARG A 38 8.82 6.09 5.27
CA ARG A 38 7.55 6.59 4.72
C ARG A 38 6.90 7.70 5.52
N LYS A 39 7.24 7.87 6.82
CA LYS A 39 6.75 8.99 7.64
C LYS A 39 7.35 10.32 7.20
N GLY A 40 8.49 10.32 6.52
CA GLY A 40 9.16 11.49 5.98
C GLY A 40 8.77 11.82 4.54
N LEU A 41 7.86 11.05 3.93
CA LEU A 41 7.48 11.20 2.52
C LEU A 41 6.16 11.93 2.38
N THR A 42 6.04 12.70 1.28
CA THR A 42 4.78 13.29 0.85
C THR A 42 4.21 12.48 -0.32
N SER A 43 2.92 12.65 -0.60
CA SER A 43 2.25 11.98 -1.72
C SER A 43 2.93 12.26 -3.07
N GLU A 44 3.46 13.47 -3.26
CA GLU A 44 4.19 13.85 -4.48
C GLU A 44 5.47 13.05 -4.66
N VAL A 45 6.24 12.84 -3.59
CA VAL A 45 7.49 12.06 -3.63
C VAL A 45 7.20 10.59 -3.90
N VAL A 46 6.19 10.00 -3.23
CA VAL A 46 5.76 8.62 -3.50
C VAL A 46 5.31 8.47 -4.95
N ALA A 47 4.54 9.44 -5.47
CA ALA A 47 4.09 9.43 -6.85
C ALA A 47 5.23 9.65 -7.85
N ALA A 48 6.30 10.36 -7.49
CA ALA A 48 7.49 10.53 -8.34
C ALA A 48 8.29 9.23 -8.45
N VAL A 49 8.49 8.51 -7.34
CA VAL A 49 9.13 7.19 -7.34
C VAL A 49 8.34 6.20 -8.19
N ALA A 50 7.02 6.14 -8.00
CA ALA A 50 6.16 5.22 -8.76
C ALA A 50 6.21 5.47 -10.28
N LYS A 51 6.39 6.72 -10.72
CA LYS A 51 6.48 7.08 -12.15
C LYS A 51 7.75 6.58 -12.85
N ILE A 52 8.83 6.35 -12.10
CA ILE A 52 10.09 5.85 -12.65
C ILE A 52 10.28 4.34 -12.46
N CYS A 53 9.33 3.67 -11.80
CA CYS A 53 9.35 2.23 -11.60
C CYS A 53 8.83 1.48 -12.83
N SER A 54 9.45 0.35 -13.14
CA SER A 54 8.88 -0.64 -14.05
C SER A 54 7.70 -1.37 -13.39
N ASN A 55 6.91 -2.10 -14.18
CA ASN A 55 5.85 -2.96 -13.62
C ASN A 55 6.40 -4.00 -12.63
N ALA A 56 7.59 -4.54 -12.91
CA ALA A 56 8.24 -5.51 -12.02
C ALA A 56 8.65 -4.86 -10.69
N ASP A 57 9.19 -3.65 -10.73
CA ASP A 57 9.56 -2.89 -9.53
C ASP A 57 8.34 -2.61 -8.65
N LEU A 58 7.21 -2.22 -9.27
CA LEU A 58 5.97 -1.95 -8.54
C LEU A 58 5.45 -3.21 -7.84
N ILE A 59 5.49 -4.36 -8.50
CA ILE A 59 5.08 -5.64 -7.91
C ILE A 59 6.04 -6.06 -6.78
N TYR A 60 7.35 -6.00 -7.02
CA TYR A 60 8.37 -6.41 -6.07
C TYR A 60 8.38 -5.51 -4.83
N GLY A 61 8.42 -4.19 -5.04
CA GLY A 61 8.38 -3.20 -3.97
C GLY A 61 7.12 -3.34 -3.12
N ALA A 62 5.93 -3.44 -3.75
CA ALA A 62 4.68 -3.61 -3.01
C ALA A 62 4.66 -4.88 -2.14
N LYS A 63 5.23 -6.00 -2.64
CA LYS A 63 5.32 -7.26 -1.89
C LYS A 63 6.14 -7.13 -0.60
N LYS A 64 7.14 -6.25 -0.56
CA LYS A 64 7.99 -6.02 0.64
C LYS A 64 7.28 -5.25 1.75
N MET A 65 6.13 -4.62 1.47
CA MET A 65 5.49 -3.68 2.39
C MET A 65 4.08 -4.15 2.80
N PRO A 66 3.94 -5.22 3.61
CA PRO A 66 2.63 -5.67 4.07
C PRO A 66 1.96 -4.60 4.95
N VAL A 67 0.69 -4.27 4.64
CA VAL A 67 -0.12 -3.33 5.43
C VAL A 67 -1.22 -4.10 6.14
N ILE A 68 -1.07 -4.30 7.45
CA ILE A 68 -2.01 -5.04 8.28
C ILE A 68 -2.92 -4.06 9.02
N LYS A 69 -4.24 -4.30 8.96
CA LYS A 69 -5.24 -3.51 9.67
C LYS A 69 -6.30 -4.41 10.30
N LYS A 70 -6.88 -3.96 11.41
CA LYS A 70 -7.91 -4.69 12.16
C LYS A 70 -9.17 -3.85 12.32
N ALA A 71 -10.31 -4.48 12.02
CA ALA A 71 -11.64 -4.03 12.42
C ALA A 71 -12.28 -5.15 13.26
N ASN A 72 -13.33 -5.81 12.77
CA ASN A 72 -13.83 -7.05 13.37
C ASN A 72 -12.82 -8.20 13.20
N THR A 73 -12.21 -8.30 12.02
CA THR A 73 -11.13 -9.24 11.70
C THR A 73 -9.87 -8.48 11.26
N THR A 74 -8.75 -9.20 11.14
CA THR A 74 -7.48 -8.66 10.66
C THR A 74 -7.30 -8.97 9.18
N ILE A 75 -7.03 -7.95 8.36
CA ILE A 75 -6.76 -8.06 6.91
C ILE A 75 -5.31 -7.69 6.60
N GLY A 76 -4.76 -8.25 5.52
CA GLY A 76 -3.42 -7.92 5.01
C GLY A 76 -2.29 -8.82 5.54
N ILE A 77 -2.62 -9.91 6.23
CA ILE A 77 -1.65 -10.89 6.71
C ILE A 77 -1.04 -11.65 5.51
N PRO A 78 0.30 -11.80 5.41
CA PRO A 78 0.91 -12.59 4.35
C PRO A 78 0.33 -14.00 4.23
N GLY A 79 0.09 -14.46 3.01
CA GLY A 79 -0.55 -15.76 2.73
C GLY A 79 -2.08 -15.72 2.74
N THR A 80 -2.69 -14.55 2.89
CA THR A 80 -4.15 -14.37 2.81
C THR A 80 -4.53 -13.47 1.62
N PHE A 81 -5.70 -13.70 1.05
CA PHE A 81 -6.32 -12.82 0.07
C PHE A 81 -7.79 -12.64 0.46
N SER A 82 -8.27 -11.40 0.48
CA SER A 82 -9.63 -11.07 0.90
C SER A 82 -10.40 -10.44 -0.25
N ALA A 83 -11.70 -10.70 -0.29
CA ALA A 83 -12.62 -10.14 -1.28
C ALA A 83 -13.72 -9.33 -0.60
N ARG A 84 -14.32 -8.39 -1.34
CA ARG A 84 -15.55 -7.70 -0.93
C ARG A 84 -16.73 -8.42 -1.57
N LEU A 85 -17.76 -8.72 -0.78
CA LEU A 85 -19.05 -9.19 -1.29
C LEU A 85 -19.96 -7.98 -1.49
N GLN A 86 -20.15 -7.58 -2.76
CA GLN A 86 -20.89 -6.36 -3.12
C GLN A 86 -21.83 -6.59 -4.31
N PRO A 87 -23.01 -7.19 -4.07
CA PRO A 87 -24.07 -7.27 -5.07
C PRO A 87 -24.45 -5.90 -5.62
N ASN A 88 -24.81 -5.85 -6.90
CA ASN A 88 -25.14 -4.62 -7.61
C ASN A 88 -26.37 -4.76 -8.53
N ASP A 89 -27.46 -5.36 -8.03
CA ASP A 89 -28.74 -5.41 -8.77
C ASP A 89 -29.17 -3.99 -9.17
N THR A 90 -29.46 -3.77 -10.46
CA THR A 90 -29.73 -2.43 -11.00
C THR A 90 -31.00 -1.77 -10.47
N ARG A 91 -31.88 -2.54 -9.82
CA ARG A 91 -33.13 -2.07 -9.22
C ARG A 91 -33.05 -2.04 -7.70
N ASP A 92 -31.91 -2.43 -7.13
CA ASP A 92 -31.74 -2.72 -5.72
C ASP A 92 -32.79 -3.71 -5.18
N ASP A 93 -33.16 -4.71 -5.98
CA ASP A 93 -34.13 -5.73 -5.56
C ASP A 93 -33.55 -6.60 -4.43
N VAL A 94 -34.25 -6.63 -3.29
CA VAL A 94 -33.78 -7.29 -2.06
C VAL A 94 -33.58 -8.79 -2.25
N GLN A 95 -34.44 -9.47 -3.01
CA GLN A 95 -34.33 -10.91 -3.22
C GLN A 95 -33.15 -11.27 -4.12
N SER A 96 -32.96 -10.50 -5.18
CA SER A 96 -31.80 -10.59 -6.08
C SER A 96 -30.47 -10.34 -5.34
N ILE A 97 -30.42 -9.29 -4.52
CA ILE A 97 -29.25 -8.99 -3.68
C ILE A 97 -28.98 -10.13 -2.71
N ALA A 98 -30.00 -10.62 -2.01
CA ALA A 98 -29.84 -11.73 -1.07
C ALA A 98 -29.31 -12.99 -1.76
N ALA A 99 -29.80 -13.32 -2.95
CA ALA A 99 -29.31 -14.46 -3.72
C ALA A 99 -27.80 -14.35 -4.03
N GLN A 100 -27.34 -13.16 -4.47
CA GLN A 100 -25.93 -12.90 -4.75
C GLN A 100 -25.04 -12.96 -3.49
N ILE A 101 -25.58 -12.54 -2.33
CA ILE A 101 -24.87 -12.66 -1.05
C ILE A 101 -24.70 -14.13 -0.64
N TYR A 102 -25.70 -14.98 -0.89
CA TYR A 102 -25.59 -16.41 -0.57
C TYR A 102 -24.68 -17.18 -1.54
N GLU A 103 -24.53 -16.70 -2.77
CA GLU A 103 -23.65 -17.32 -3.78
C GLU A 103 -22.17 -17.02 -3.53
N GLY A 104 -21.84 -15.75 -3.22
CA GLY A 104 -20.46 -15.25 -3.09
C GLY A 104 -19.80 -15.54 -1.75
#